data_AF-A0A1C6Q376-F1
#
_entry.id   AF-A0A1C6Q376-F1
#
_cell.length_a   1.000
_cell.length_b   1.000
_cell.length_c   1.000
_cell.angle_alpha   90.00
_cell.angle_beta   90.00
_cell.angle_gamma   90.00
#
_symmetry.space_group_name_H-M   'P 1'
#
loop_
_entity.id
_entity.type
_entity.pdbx_description
1 polymer ?
#
loop_
_entity_poly.entity_id
_entity_poly.type
_entity_poly.pdbx_seq_one_letter_code
_entity_poly.pdbx_strand_id
1 'polypeptide(L)' 'MTALRPIAGGPCADEKEDKCGNGDCPTVYATADPEMLAVQGSDVPQRTPEGESIVLIPEYLLKEAARVRGWL' A
#
# COMPACT_ATOMS: atom_id res chain seq x y z
N MET A 1 18.77 -7.14 3.65
CA MET A 1 17.34 -6.92 3.39
C MET A 1 16.94 -5.67 4.14
N THR A 2 16.75 -4.55 3.45
CA THR A 2 16.35 -3.29 4.07
C THR A 2 14.90 -3.45 4.54
N ALA A 3 14.65 -3.31 5.83
CA ALA A 3 13.30 -3.39 6.38
C ALA A 3 12.48 -2.20 5.87
N LEU A 4 11.42 -2.48 5.12
CA LEU A 4 10.46 -1.46 4.69
C LEU A 4 9.75 -0.89 5.92
N ARG A 5 9.76 0.43 6.06
CA ARG A 5 9.09 1.11 7.18
C ARG A 5 7.69 1.53 6.73
N PRO A 6 6.61 1.05 7.38
CA PRO A 6 5.26 1.50 7.04
C PRO A 6 5.12 2.98 7.40
N ILE A 7 4.50 3.75 6.50
CA ILE A 7 4.28 5.19 6.65
C ILE A 7 2.82 5.62 6.45
N ALA A 8 2.01 4.78 5.80
CA ALA A 8 0.57 4.88 5.78
C ALA A 8 -0.03 3.47 5.72
N GLY A 9 -1.18 3.27 6.36
CA GLY A 9 -1.84 1.97 6.42
C GLY A 9 -1.32 0.94 7.42
N GLY A 10 -1.97 -0.24 7.46
CA GLY A 10 -1.66 -1.31 8.41
C GLY A 10 -2.46 -2.61 8.23
N PRO A 11 -2.07 -3.71 8.92
CA PRO A 11 -2.73 -5.01 8.81
C PRO A 11 -4.14 -4.99 9.42
N CYS A 12 -5.09 -5.63 8.72
CA CYS A 12 -6.43 -5.88 9.25
C CYS A 12 -6.32 -6.83 10.46
N ALA A 13 -6.45 -6.31 11.68
CA ALA A 13 -6.56 -7.12 12.88
C ALA A 13 -8.03 -7.44 13.16
N ASP A 14 -8.42 -8.68 12.88
CA ASP A 14 -9.58 -9.44 13.34
C ASP A 14 -11.00 -8.83 13.32
N GLU A 15 -11.94 -9.65 12.85
CA GLU A 15 -13.31 -9.40 12.38
C GLU A 15 -14.34 -8.89 13.41
N LYS A 16 -13.95 -8.18 14.47
CA LYS A 16 -14.88 -7.74 15.54
C LYS A 16 -14.96 -6.24 15.84
N GLU A 17 -14.31 -5.41 15.04
CA GLU A 17 -14.69 -4.00 14.96
C GLU A 17 -14.94 -3.63 13.50
N ASP A 18 -16.19 -3.23 13.25
CA ASP A 18 -16.66 -2.78 11.96
C ASP A 18 -15.73 -1.72 11.38
N LYS A 19 -15.07 -2.10 10.28
CA LYS A 19 -14.38 -1.22 9.32
C LYS A 19 -13.24 -0.42 9.94
N CYS A 20 -12.00 -0.90 9.79
CA CYS A 20 -10.89 -0.01 9.41
C CYS A 20 -10.88 1.33 10.18
N GLY A 21 -10.79 1.31 11.52
CA GLY A 21 -11.00 2.51 12.34
C GLY A 21 -10.02 3.67 12.11
N ASN A 22 -8.89 3.38 11.45
CA ASN A 22 -8.04 4.30 10.68
C ASN A 22 -7.42 3.65 9.42
N GLY A 23 -7.59 2.33 9.25
CA GLY A 23 -8.20 1.78 8.05
C GLY A 23 -7.45 1.61 6.73
N ASP A 24 -6.24 2.12 6.57
CA ASP A 24 -5.64 2.08 5.23
C ASP A 24 -4.98 0.73 4.96
N CYS A 25 -5.69 -0.13 4.25
CA CYS A 25 -5.03 -0.84 3.16
C CYS A 25 -5.07 0.11 1.92
N PRO A 26 -4.16 -0.02 0.94
CA PRO A 26 -2.93 -0.78 1.03
C PRO A 26 -1.96 -0.12 2.01
N THR A 27 -1.12 -0.94 2.66
CA THR A 27 0.02 -0.40 3.41
C THR A 27 1.00 0.22 2.43
N VAL A 28 1.38 1.48 2.67
CA VAL A 28 2.42 2.21 1.94
C VAL A 28 3.68 2.26 2.81
N TYR A 29 4.82 1.94 2.20
CA TYR A 29 6.11 1.91 2.86
C TYR A 29 7.05 2.95 2.27
N ALA A 30 7.82 3.60 3.15
CA ALA A 30 8.98 4.35 2.73
C ALA A 30 10.07 3.38 2.27
N THR A 31 10.70 3.70 1.14
CA THR A 31 11.86 2.96 0.66
C THR A 31 13.14 3.71 1.00
N ALA A 32 14.29 3.11 0.68
CA ALA A 32 15.58 3.79 0.83
C ALA A 32 15.76 4.95 -0.17
N ASP A 33 14.99 4.93 -1.26
CA ASP A 33 14.92 6.02 -2.22
C ASP A 33 13.79 6.98 -1.81
N PRO A 34 14.11 8.27 -1.55
CA PRO A 34 13.12 9.24 -1.07
C PRO A 34 11.98 9.53 -2.06
N GLU A 35 12.15 9.25 -3.35
CA GLU A 35 11.13 9.48 -4.38
C GLU A 35 10.28 8.24 -4.67
N MET A 36 10.62 7.10 -4.07
CA MET A 36 9.97 5.81 -4.35
C MET A 36 9.17 5.30 -3.15
N LEU A 37 7.96 4.85 -3.42
CA LEU A 37 7.08 4.20 -2.46
C LEU A 37 6.86 2.74 -2.85
N ALA A 38 6.83 1.86 -1.85
CA ALA A 38 6.33 0.50 -2.02
C ALA A 38 4.89 0.43 -1.51
N VAL A 39 4.00 -0.18 -2.30
CA VAL A 39 2.57 -0.26 -1.99
C VAL A 39 2.13 -1.72 -1.99
N GLN A 40 1.42 -2.13 -0.94
CA GLN A 40 0.88 -3.48 -0.84
C GLN A 40 -0.20 -3.73 -1.91
N GLY A 41 -0.13 -4.88 -2.58
CA GLY A 41 -1.12 -5.30 -3.58
C GLY A 41 -0.97 -6.78 -3.93
N SER A 42 -1.74 -7.26 -4.91
CA SER A 42 -1.63 -8.63 -5.44
C SER A 42 -1.07 -8.60 -6.86
N ASP A 43 -0.09 -9.44 -7.20
CA ASP A 43 0.49 -9.44 -8.55
C ASP A 43 -0.53 -9.79 -9.64
N VAL A 44 -0.39 -9.13 -10.79
CA VAL A 44 -1.11 -9.44 -12.03
C VAL A 44 -0.14 -10.18 -12.96
N PRO A 45 -0.56 -11.30 -13.59
CA PRO A 45 0.25 -12.00 -14.58
C PRO A 45 0.26 -11.25 -15.93
N GLN A 46 0.75 -10.00 -15.93
CA GLN A 46 0.90 -9.15 -17.10
C GLN A 46 2.39 -8.95 -17.40
N ARG A 47 2.77 -8.90 -18.68
CA ARG A 47 4.17 -8.66 -19.06
C ARG A 47 4.59 -7.24 -18.69
N THR A 48 5.72 -7.14 -18.00
CA THR A 48 6.40 -5.90 -17.61
C THR A 48 7.89 -5.97 -17.97
N PRO A 49 8.59 -4.83 -18.07
CA PRO A 49 10.05 -4.77 -18.12
C PRO A 49 10.72 -5.47 -16.92
N GLU A 50 12.01 -5.78 -17.07
CA GLU A 50 12.79 -6.42 -16.01
C GLU A 50 12.83 -5.54 -14.74
N GLY A 51 12.47 -6.13 -13.61
CA GLY A 51 12.41 -5.43 -12.31
C GLY A 51 11.10 -4.70 -12.01
N GLU A 52 10.13 -4.70 -12.94
CA GLU A 52 8.81 -4.09 -12.72
C GLU A 52 7.72 -5.13 -12.47
N SER A 53 6.66 -4.75 -11.75
CA SER A 53 5.50 -5.60 -11.49
C SER A 53 4.22 -4.76 -11.47
N ILE A 54 3.12 -5.30 -12.00
CA ILE A 54 1.79 -4.69 -11.89
C ILE A 54 1.06 -5.38 -10.76
N VAL A 55 0.53 -4.57 -9.84
CA VAL A 55 -0.23 -5.06 -8.69
C VAL A 55 -1.67 -4.56 -8.71
N LEU A 56 -2.61 -5.39 -8.29
CA LEU A 56 -3.98 -5.03 -7.99
C LEU A 56 -4.07 -4.42 -6.61
N ILE A 57 -4.65 -3.23 -6.57
CA ILE A 57 -4.98 -2.50 -5.36
C ILE A 57 -6.44 -2.04 -5.51
N PRO A 58 -7.32 -2.33 -4.54
CA PRO A 58 -8.68 -1.79 -4.58
C PRO A 58 -8.68 -0.26 -4.64
N GLU A 59 -9.50 0.31 -5.52
CA GLU A 59 -9.49 1.75 -5.80
C GLU A 59 -9.75 2.60 -4.55
N TYR A 60 -10.72 2.22 -3.71
CA TYR A 60 -11.04 2.94 -2.49
C TYR A 60 -9.85 2.95 -1.51
N LEU A 61 -9.12 1.84 -1.43
CA LEU A 61 -7.93 1.70 -0.61
C LEU A 61 -6.79 2.60 -1.11
N LEU A 62 -6.55 2.63 -2.42
CA LEU A 62 -5.54 3.54 -3.01
C LEU A 62 -5.86 5.01 -2.72
N LYS A 63 -7.13 5.41 -2.80
CA LYS A 63 -7.59 6.76 -2.48
C LYS A 63 -7.34 7.12 -1.02
N GLU A 64 -7.64 6.20 -0.10
CA GLU A 64 -7.39 6.46 1.33
C GLU A 64 -5.91 6.57 1.65
N ALA A 65 -5.06 5.70 1.09
CA ALA A 65 -3.62 5.82 1.22
C ALA A 65 -3.09 7.19 0.74
N ALA A 66 -3.62 7.70 -0.38
CA ALA A 66 -3.27 9.04 -0.87
C ALA A 66 -3.77 10.16 0.07
N ARG A 67 -4.99 10.05 0.61
CA ARG A 67 -5.54 11.01 1.59
C ARG A 67 -4.69 11.07 2.85
N VAL A 68 -4.36 9.92 3.45
CA VAL A 68 -3.56 9.87 4.68
C VAL A 68 -2.13 10.37 4.46
N ARG A 69 -1.59 10.25 3.25
CA ARG A 69 -0.31 10.86 2.88
C ARG A 69 -0.37 12.38 2.72
N GLY A 70 -1.57 12.96 2.57
CA GLY A 70 -1.80 14.39 2.33
C GLY A 70 -1.73 14.78 0.85
N TRP A 71 -2.06 13.85 -0.05
CA TRP A 71 -2.04 14.08 -1.50
C TRP A 71 -3.42 14.39 -2.10
N LEU A 72 -4.48 14.34 -1.28
CA LEU A 72 -5.86 14.63 -1.63
C LEU A 72 -6.47 15.61 -0.62
#